data_AF-A0A940KPZ1-F1
#
_entry.id   AF-A0A940KPZ1-F1
#
_cell.length_a   1.000
_cell.length_b   1.000
_cell.length_c   1.000
_cell.angle_alpha   90.00
_cell.angle_beta   90.00
_cell.angle_gamma   90.00
#
_symmetry.space_group_name_H-M   'P 1'
#
loop_
_entity.id
_entity.type
_entity.pdbx_description
1 polymer ?
#
loop_
_entity_poly.entity_id
_entity_poly.type
_entity_poly.pdbx_seq_one_letter_code
_entity_poly.pdbx_strand_id
1 'polypeptide(L)'
;GIGLAFQKSPVRSLASAKGDTFLFSGRAFDTMKDRGTTLVITSSSELLNNVFEMLTAFADDIFGAMTPKQAAVIAELLSGKTQQEVARKLKKAQPTINRQAQAARWTRVQELLTKFDYFIQQLSL
;
A
#
# COMPACT_ATOMS: atom_id res chain seq x y z
N GLY A 1 -3.67 -2.62 11.27
CA GLY A 1 -2.66 -2.75 10.20
C GLY A 1 -3.14 -3.74 9.16
N ILE A 2 -2.60 -3.69 7.95
CA ILE A 2 -2.81 -4.72 6.92
C ILE A 2 -1.49 -5.49 6.76
N GLY A 3 -1.54 -6.81 6.94
CA GLY A 3 -0.41 -7.72 6.72
C GLY A 3 -0.64 -8.59 5.49
N LEU A 4 0.26 -8.53 4.51
CA LEU A 4 0.19 -9.35 3.29
C LEU A 4 1.40 -10.29 3.20
N ALA A 5 1.17 -11.53 2.76
CA ALA A 5 2.22 -12.52 2.51
C ALA A 5 1.99 -13.21 1.16
N PHE A 6 3.07 -13.38 0.38
CA PHE A 6 3.02 -13.98 -0.96
C PHE A 6 3.73 -15.36 -1.00
N GLN A 7 3.21 -16.30 -1.79
CA GLN A 7 3.79 -17.63 -2.02
C GLN A 7 3.74 -18.04 -3.51
N LYS A 8 4.81 -18.66 -4.01
CA LYS A 8 5.04 -18.97 -5.44
C LYS A 8 4.41 -20.27 -5.98
N SER A 9 3.90 -21.17 -5.13
CA SER A 9 3.34 -22.46 -5.60
C SER A 9 1.83 -22.38 -5.88
N PRO A 10 1.31 -23.05 -6.93
CA PRO A 10 -0.12 -23.17 -7.13
C PRO A 10 -0.71 -23.87 -5.91
N VAL A 11 -1.68 -23.23 -5.26
CA VAL A 11 -2.40 -23.77 -4.11
C VAL A 11 -3.19 -25.00 -4.59
N ARG A 12 -2.56 -26.19 -4.55
CA ARG A 12 -3.22 -27.46 -4.92
C ARG A 12 -4.34 -27.82 -3.94
N SER A 13 -4.29 -27.31 -2.71
CA SER A 13 -5.46 -27.17 -1.84
C SER A 13 -5.21 -26.10 -0.77
N LEU A 14 -6.28 -25.50 -0.24
CA LEU A 14 -6.21 -24.65 0.95
C LEU A 14 -5.55 -25.34 2.15
N ALA A 15 -5.40 -26.67 2.13
CA ALA A 15 -4.67 -27.45 3.13
C ALA A 15 -3.14 -27.50 2.91
N SER A 16 -2.65 -27.35 1.68
CA SER A 16 -1.21 -27.32 1.37
C SER A 16 -0.59 -25.91 1.45
N ALA A 17 -1.42 -24.86 1.48
CA ALA A 17 -0.99 -23.47 1.72
C ALA A 17 -0.75 -23.15 3.21
N LYS A 18 -0.93 -24.11 4.13
CA LYS A 18 -1.15 -23.87 5.58
C LYS A 18 0.08 -23.70 6.46
N GLY A 19 1.30 -23.92 5.98
CA GLY A 19 2.47 -23.88 6.86
C GLY A 19 2.98 -22.47 7.08
N ASP A 20 3.61 -21.92 6.05
CA ASP A 20 4.56 -20.84 6.27
C ASP A 20 3.96 -19.45 6.01
N THR A 21 3.20 -19.27 4.94
CA THR A 21 2.69 -17.95 4.51
C THR A 21 1.66 -17.36 5.48
N PHE A 22 0.80 -18.19 6.09
CA PHE A 22 -0.14 -17.76 7.14
C PHE A 22 0.56 -17.50 8.48
N LEU A 23 1.62 -18.25 8.81
CA LEU A 23 2.45 -17.98 9.99
C LEU A 23 3.29 -16.72 9.81
N PHE A 24 3.72 -16.39 8.59
CA PHE A 24 4.45 -15.17 8.28
C PHE A 24 3.55 -13.94 8.33
N SER A 25 2.35 -13.96 7.73
CA SER A 25 1.42 -12.83 7.83
C SER A 25 0.87 -12.63 9.24
N GLY A 26 0.59 -13.71 9.97
CA GLY A 26 0.13 -13.66 11.37
C GLY A 26 1.18 -13.09 12.32
N ARG A 27 2.43 -13.60 12.28
CA ARG A 27 3.52 -13.06 13.10
C ARG A 27 3.85 -11.62 12.73
N ALA A 28 3.86 -11.29 11.45
CA ALA A 28 4.08 -9.93 11.00
C ALA A 28 3.01 -8.99 11.55
N PHE A 29 1.74 -9.41 11.52
CA PHE A 29 0.62 -8.66 12.08
C PHE A 29 0.75 -8.42 13.58
N ASP A 30 1.14 -9.44 14.35
CA ASP A 30 1.37 -9.30 15.81
C ASP A 30 2.44 -8.25 16.12
N THR A 31 3.51 -8.20 15.31
CA THR A 31 4.60 -7.21 15.50
C THR A 31 4.26 -5.79 15.02
N MET A 32 3.14 -5.58 14.31
CA MET A 32 2.78 -4.25 13.79
C MET A 32 2.49 -3.25 14.90
N LYS A 33 1.85 -3.69 15.99
CA LYS A 33 1.55 -2.83 17.15
C LYS A 33 2.83 -2.32 17.79
N ASP A 34 3.81 -3.20 17.96
CA ASP A 34 5.08 -2.87 18.62
C ASP A 34 5.95 -1.98 17.73
N ARG A 35 5.87 -2.15 16.40
CA ARG A 35 6.61 -1.34 15.42
C ARG A 35 5.92 -0.03 15.03
N GLY A 36 4.66 0.18 15.45
CA GLY A 36 3.88 1.35 15.08
C GLY A 36 3.54 1.45 13.59
N THR A 37 3.64 0.35 12.84
CA THR A 37 3.40 0.33 11.38
C THR A 37 1.95 0.00 11.06
N THR A 38 1.42 0.59 9.98
CA THR A 38 0.03 0.35 9.55
C THR A 38 -0.05 -0.58 8.35
N LEU A 39 1.06 -0.75 7.62
CA LEU A 39 1.18 -1.65 6.47
C LEU A 39 2.44 -2.52 6.60
N VAL A 40 2.31 -3.82 6.37
CA VAL A 40 3.45 -4.75 6.28
C VAL A 40 3.24 -5.72 5.12
N ILE A 41 4.29 -5.90 4.31
CA ILE A 41 4.33 -6.87 3.21
C ILE A 41 5.54 -7.78 3.42
N THR A 42 5.29 -9.09 3.37
CA THR A 42 6.31 -10.13 3.59
C THR A 42 6.31 -11.16 2.47
N SER A 43 7.45 -11.82 2.31
CA SER A 43 7.72 -12.83 1.29
C SER A 43 8.76 -13.84 1.81
N SER A 44 9.01 -14.90 1.02
CA SER A 44 10.09 -15.85 1.30
C SER A 44 11.49 -15.31 1.00
N SER A 45 11.62 -14.12 0.40
CA SER A 45 12.91 -13.50 0.07
C SER A 45 13.24 -12.42 1.09
N GLU A 46 14.34 -12.59 1.83
CA GLU A 46 14.81 -11.60 2.79
C GLU A 46 15.16 -10.26 2.13
N LEU A 47 15.74 -10.29 0.93
CA LEU A 47 16.01 -9.07 0.16
C LEU A 47 14.72 -8.30 -0.14
N LEU A 48 13.68 -9.00 -0.61
CA LEU A 48 12.40 -8.35 -0.91
C LEU A 48 11.71 -7.87 0.37
N ASN A 49 11.84 -8.59 1.48
CA ASN A 49 11.31 -8.14 2.77
C ASN A 49 11.94 -6.81 3.22
N ASN A 50 13.26 -6.66 3.09
CA ASN A 50 13.96 -5.40 3.39
C ASN A 50 13.47 -4.25 2.50
N VAL A 51 13.28 -4.51 1.20
CA VAL A 51 12.74 -3.51 0.27
C VAL A 51 11.31 -3.13 0.64
N PHE A 52 10.45 -4.11 0.92
CA PHE A 52 9.07 -3.85 1.29
C PHE A 52 8.96 -3.11 2.62
N GLU A 53 9.78 -3.43 3.62
CA GLU A 53 9.81 -2.70 4.90
C GLU A 53 10.08 -1.20 4.67
N MET A 54 11.05 -0.85 3.82
CA MET A 54 11.31 0.53 3.44
C MET A 54 10.12 1.17 2.70
N LEU A 55 9.51 0.46 1.73
CA LEU A 55 8.39 0.98 0.96
C LEU A 55 7.14 1.18 1.82
N THR A 56 6.84 0.26 2.74
CA THR A 56 5.69 0.36 3.64
C THR A 56 5.90 1.44 4.70
N ALA A 57 7.12 1.62 5.21
CA ALA A 57 7.44 2.75 6.09
C ALA A 57 7.21 4.10 5.39
N PHE A 58 7.66 4.22 4.12
CA PHE A 58 7.41 5.43 3.34
C PHE A 58 5.91 5.65 3.05
N ALA A 59 5.15 4.58 2.86
CA ALA A 59 3.70 4.64 2.73
C ALA A 59 3.05 5.18 4.02
N ASP A 60 3.44 4.62 5.18
CA ASP A 60 2.94 5.04 6.50
C ASP A 60 3.23 6.52 6.76
N ASP A 61 4.43 7.02 6.42
CA ASP A 61 4.79 8.44 6.55
C ASP A 61 3.91 9.34 5.67
N ILE A 62 3.68 8.95 4.41
CA ILE A 62 2.88 9.76 3.48
C ILE A 62 1.42 9.79 3.94
N PHE A 63 0.82 8.63 4.23
CA PHE A 63 -0.59 8.54 4.58
C PHE A 63 -0.89 9.06 5.99
N GLY A 64 0.02 8.83 6.94
CA GLY A 64 -0.11 9.31 8.32
C GLY A 64 -0.08 10.83 8.44
N ALA A 65 0.57 11.52 7.51
CA ALA A 65 0.61 12.99 7.46
C ALA A 65 -0.61 13.64 6.80
N MET A 66 -1.53 12.86 6.20
CA MET A 66 -2.66 13.42 5.47
C MET A 66 -3.77 13.92 6.40
N THR A 67 -4.27 15.12 6.11
CA THR A 67 -5.54 15.59 6.66
C THR A 67 -6.72 14.79 6.06
N PRO A 68 -7.89 14.73 6.71
CA PRO A 68 -9.06 14.04 6.16
C PRO A 68 -9.47 14.52 4.77
N LYS A 69 -9.28 15.81 4.46
CA LYS A 69 -9.57 16.39 3.13
C LYS A 69 -8.61 15.88 2.06
N GLN A 70 -7.33 15.75 2.40
CA GLN A 70 -6.30 15.21 1.52
C GLN A 70 -6.56 13.72 1.29
N ALA A 71 -6.76 12.95 2.36
CA ALA A 71 -7.04 11.52 2.29
C ALA A 71 -8.27 11.20 1.42
N ALA A 72 -9.36 11.99 1.53
CA ALA A 72 -10.54 11.82 0.68
C ALA A 72 -10.24 12.04 -0.81
N VAL A 73 -9.37 13.00 -1.15
CA VAL A 73 -8.96 13.21 -2.55
C VAL A 73 -8.09 12.05 -3.04
N ILE A 74 -7.09 11.66 -2.25
CA ILE A 74 -6.18 10.58 -2.61
C ILE A 74 -6.91 9.23 -2.77
N ALA A 75 -7.86 8.91 -1.90
CA ALA A 75 -8.65 7.68 -2.01
C ALA A 75 -9.40 7.58 -3.35
N GLU A 76 -9.96 8.69 -3.83
CA GLU A 76 -10.63 8.70 -5.13
C GLU A 76 -9.65 8.60 -6.30
N LEU A 77 -8.48 9.25 -6.21
CA LEU A 77 -7.43 9.13 -7.21
C LEU A 77 -6.87 7.70 -7.30
N LEU A 78 -6.66 7.04 -6.15
CA LEU A 78 -6.25 5.63 -6.06
C LEU A 78 -7.29 4.70 -6.70
N SER A 79 -8.57 5.08 -6.70
CA SER A 79 -9.63 4.32 -7.39
C SER A 79 -9.66 4.54 -8.92
N GLY A 80 -8.64 5.18 -9.49
CA GLY A 80 -8.50 5.42 -10.93
C GLY A 80 -9.26 6.63 -11.46
N LYS A 81 -9.83 7.47 -10.59
CA LYS A 81 -10.54 8.69 -11.03
C LYS A 81 -9.57 9.80 -11.41
N THR A 82 -9.93 10.58 -12.41
CA THR A 82 -9.28 11.84 -12.75
C THR A 82 -9.61 12.93 -11.74
N GLN A 83 -8.77 13.96 -11.63
CA GLN A 83 -9.04 15.10 -10.73
C GLN A 83 -10.38 15.82 -11.05
N GLN A 84 -10.84 15.81 -12.31
CA GLN A 84 -12.13 16.37 -12.70
C GLN A 84 -13.30 15.54 -12.16
N GLU A 85 -13.20 14.21 -12.21
CA GLU A 85 -14.20 13.32 -11.65
C GLU A 85 -14.27 13.42 -10.13
N VAL A 86 -13.11 13.52 -9.47
CA VAL A 86 -13.04 13.77 -8.02
C VAL A 86 -13.67 15.11 -7.67
N ALA A 87 -13.43 16.16 -8.46
CA ALA A 87 -14.03 17.48 -8.27
C ALA A 87 -15.56 17.42 -8.30
N ARG A 88 -16.13 16.72 -9.31
CA ARG A 88 -17.57 16.48 -9.40
C ARG A 88 -18.09 15.69 -8.21
N LYS A 89 -17.44 14.59 -7.85
CA LYS A 89 -17.85 13.70 -6.75
C LYS A 89 -17.84 14.41 -5.39
N LEU A 90 -16.79 15.16 -5.10
CA LEU A 90 -16.64 15.86 -3.82
C LEU A 90 -17.32 17.24 -3.80
N LYS A 91 -18.01 17.61 -4.89
CA LYS A 91 -18.66 18.93 -5.07
C LYS A 91 -17.69 20.08 -4.79
N LYS A 92 -16.50 20.02 -5.38
CA LYS A 92 -15.43 21.04 -5.28
C LYS A 92 -14.98 21.47 -6.67
N ALA A 93 -14.33 22.62 -6.75
CA ALA A 93 -13.68 23.05 -7.99
C ALA A 93 -12.42 22.21 -8.25
N GLN A 94 -12.12 21.90 -9.51
CA GLN A 94 -10.92 21.13 -9.89
C GLN A 94 -9.60 21.74 -9.35
N PRO A 95 -9.39 23.07 -9.33
CA PRO A 95 -8.19 23.65 -8.73
C PRO A 95 -8.05 23.35 -7.24
N THR A 96 -9.18 23.19 -6.53
CA THR A 96 -9.17 22.77 -5.12
C THR A 96 -8.67 21.33 -5.00
N ILE A 97 -9.13 20.43 -5.89
CA ILE A 97 -8.66 19.04 -5.92
C ILE A 97 -7.18 18.97 -6.23
N ASN A 98 -6.71 19.72 -7.24
CA ASN A 98 -5.29 19.78 -7.58
C ASN A 98 -4.45 20.21 -6.37
N ARG A 99 -4.84 21.30 -5.68
CA ARG A 99 -4.14 21.77 -4.48
C ARG A 99 -4.10 20.70 -3.38
N GLN A 100 -5.21 19.99 -3.15
CA GLN A 100 -5.25 18.91 -2.15
C GLN A 100 -4.35 17.73 -2.55
N ALA A 101 -4.38 17.31 -3.82
CA ALA A 101 -3.53 16.24 -4.32
C ALA A 101 -2.04 16.59 -4.22
N GLN A 102 -1.66 17.83 -4.56
CA GLN A 102 -0.29 18.33 -4.40
C GLN A 102 0.15 18.35 -2.93
N ALA A 103 -0.69 18.91 -2.05
CA ALA A 103 -0.40 18.95 -0.61
C ALA A 103 -0.32 17.54 0.02
N ALA A 104 -1.05 16.58 -0.54
CA ALA A 104 -1.01 15.17 -0.18
C ALA A 104 0.12 14.39 -0.89
N ARG A 105 1.02 15.07 -1.62
CA ARG A 105 2.16 14.47 -2.33
C ARG A 105 1.76 13.39 -3.33
N TRP A 106 0.66 13.58 -4.08
CA TRP A 106 0.12 12.58 -5.00
C TRP A 106 1.16 12.00 -5.97
N THR A 107 2.05 12.82 -6.54
CA THR A 107 3.12 12.33 -7.41
C THR A 107 4.01 11.29 -6.71
N ARG A 108 4.33 11.48 -5.42
CA ARG A 108 5.12 10.51 -4.63
C ARG A 108 4.34 9.23 -4.37
N VAL A 109 3.03 9.32 -4.19
CA VAL A 109 2.16 8.13 -4.09
C VAL A 109 2.20 7.33 -5.39
N GLN A 110 2.15 8.00 -6.55
CA GLN A 110 2.25 7.31 -7.84
C GLN A 110 3.62 6.64 -8.04
N GLU A 111 4.71 7.31 -7.66
CA GLU A 111 6.06 6.72 -7.66
C GLU A 111 6.14 5.49 -6.76
N LEU A 112 5.57 5.57 -5.55
CA LEU A 112 5.53 4.47 -4.60
C LEU A 112 4.76 3.27 -5.16
N LEU A 113 3.58 3.48 -5.74
CA LEU A 113 2.80 2.43 -6.40
C LEU A 113 3.57 1.77 -7.53
N THR A 114 4.26 2.56 -8.36
CA THR A 114 5.11 2.05 -9.44
C THR A 114 6.24 1.15 -8.91
N LYS A 115 6.82 1.48 -7.76
CA LYS A 115 7.84 0.65 -7.11
C LYS A 115 7.24 -0.63 -6.51
N PHE A 116 6.07 -0.53 -5.88
CA PHE A 116 5.35 -1.73 -5.43
C PHE A 116 5.09 -2.69 -6.59
N ASP A 117 4.54 -2.20 -7.70
CA ASP A 117 4.26 -3.02 -8.87
C ASP A 117 5.52 -3.71 -9.40
N TYR A 118 6.62 -2.97 -9.51
CA TYR A 118 7.91 -3.52 -9.94
C TYR A 118 8.37 -4.68 -9.04
N PHE A 119 8.40 -4.51 -7.72
CA PHE A 119 8.88 -5.53 -6.80
C PHE A 119 7.89 -6.68 -6.60
N ILE A 120 6.59 -6.43 -6.74
CA ILE A 120 5.57 -7.49 -6.75
C ILE A 120 5.75 -8.38 -7.99
N GLN A 121 6.08 -7.82 -9.15
CA GLN A 121 6.41 -8.64 -10.33
C GLN A 121 7.63 -9.51 -10.09
N GLN A 122 8.63 -9.04 -9.33
CA GLN A 122 9.78 -9.86 -8.93
C GLN A 122 9.42 -11.01 -7.97
N LEU A 123 8.35 -10.89 -7.18
CA LEU A 123 7.83 -12.00 -6.37
C LEU A 123 7.22 -13.12 -7.21
N SER A 124 6.68 -12.78 -8.39
CA SER A 124 5.99 -13.73 -9.27
C SER A 124 6.92 -14.51 -10.21
N LEU A 125 8.19 -14.12 -10.30
CA LEU A 125 9.25 -14.79 -11.08
C LEU A 125 10.00 -15.83 -10.26
#